data_AF-A0A238KQ37-F1
#
_entry.id   AF-A0A238KQ37-F1
#
_cell.length_a   1.000
_cell.length_b   1.000
_cell.length_c   1.000
_cell.angle_alpha   90.00
_cell.angle_beta   90.00
_cell.angle_gamma   90.00
#
_symmetry.space_group_name_H-M   'P 1'
#
loop_
_entity.id
_entity.type
_entity.pdbx_description
1 polymer ?
#
loop_
_entity_poly.entity_id
_entity_poly.type
_entity_poly.pdbx_seq_one_letter_code
_entity_poly.pdbx_strand_id
1 'polypeptide(L)'
;MTRFVLGLALAGVLASTGFAQEQPSPRERLDAFRTVQAFDCRDVSCKKLRSCEEACFKLIQCGQRKRDADNDGIPCENLCSRRC
;
A
#
# COMPACT_ATOMS: atom_id res chain seq x y z
N MET A 1 -47.00 -31.23 28.98
CA MET A 1 -47.45 -30.26 30.00
C MET A 1 -46.15 -29.74 30.65
N THR A 2 -45.69 -28.48 30.59
CA THR A 2 -46.37 -27.18 30.50
C THR A 2 -45.33 -26.09 30.13
N ARG A 3 -45.61 -25.34 29.06
CA ARG A 3 -45.38 -23.89 28.77
C ARG A 3 -44.16 -23.12 29.34
N PHE A 4 -43.42 -22.52 28.39
CA PHE A 4 -42.92 -21.12 28.30
C PHE A 4 -42.43 -20.38 29.56
N VAL A 5 -41.15 -20.03 29.53
CA VAL A 5 -40.59 -18.75 30.06
C VAL A 5 -39.54 -18.35 29.02
N LEU A 6 -39.88 -17.57 27.98
CA LEU A 6 -39.97 -16.10 27.98
C LEU A 6 -38.88 -15.42 28.84
N GLY A 7 -37.62 -15.72 28.54
CA GLY A 7 -36.46 -14.98 29.05
C GLY A 7 -35.97 -13.98 28.00
N LEU A 8 -36.12 -12.69 28.31
CA LEU A 8 -35.72 -11.51 27.55
C LEU A 8 -34.54 -11.71 26.59
N ALA A 9 -34.78 -11.37 25.32
CA ALA A 9 -33.74 -10.97 24.40
C ALA A 9 -33.02 -9.74 24.96
N LEU A 10 -31.84 -9.94 25.56
CA LEU A 10 -30.86 -8.88 25.71
C LEU A 10 -30.39 -8.55 24.28
N ALA A 11 -30.94 -7.46 23.75
CA ALA A 11 -30.50 -6.84 22.51
C ALA A 11 -29.03 -6.43 22.66
N GLY A 12 -28.13 -7.37 22.34
CA GLY A 12 -26.76 -7.07 22.02
C GLY A 12 -26.76 -6.32 20.71
N VAL A 13 -26.96 -5.00 20.77
CA VAL A 13 -26.68 -4.10 19.65
C VAL A 13 -25.17 -4.07 19.52
N LEU A 14 -24.60 -5.07 18.84
CA LEU A 14 -23.30 -4.95 18.21
C LEU A 14 -23.49 -3.91 17.11
N ALA A 15 -23.35 -2.63 17.48
CA ALA A 15 -23.20 -1.56 16.53
C ALA A 15 -21.89 -1.82 15.79
N SER A 16 -21.95 -2.65 14.75
CA SER A 16 -20.95 -2.71 13.72
C SER A 16 -20.93 -1.33 13.10
N THR A 17 -20.04 -0.46 13.60
CA THR A 17 -19.60 0.71 12.85
C THR A 17 -19.05 0.17 11.55
N GLY A 18 -19.92 0.10 10.55
CA GLY A 18 -19.56 -0.29 9.20
C GLY A 18 -18.58 0.75 8.72
N PHE A 19 -17.29 0.41 8.75
CA PHE A 19 -16.32 1.07 7.91
C PHE A 19 -16.75 0.79 6.48
N ALA A 20 -17.49 1.73 5.88
CA ALA A 20 -17.60 1.80 4.44
C ALA A 20 -16.16 2.05 3.95
N GLN A 21 -15.45 0.98 3.58
CA GLN A 21 -14.18 1.13 2.91
C GLN A 21 -14.48 1.72 1.55
N GLU A 22 -14.29 3.03 1.42
CA GLU A 22 -14.23 3.73 0.13
C GLU A 22 -13.10 3.06 -0.66
N GLN A 23 -13.48 2.11 -1.52
CA GLN A 23 -12.50 1.39 -2.32
C GLN A 23 -12.00 2.33 -3.42
N PRO A 24 -10.67 2.36 -3.68
CA PRO A 24 -10.13 3.16 -4.77
C PRO A 24 -10.81 2.78 -6.09
N SER A 25 -11.15 3.80 -6.86
CA SER A 25 -11.91 3.64 -8.08
C SER A 25 -11.18 2.69 -9.05
N PRO A 26 -11.89 2.00 -9.96
CA PRO A 26 -11.26 1.13 -10.94
C PRO A 26 -10.16 1.81 -11.78
N ARG A 27 -10.25 3.12 -12.00
CA ARG A 27 -9.25 3.89 -12.75
C ARG A 27 -7.97 4.07 -11.96
N GLU A 28 -8.06 4.45 -10.69
CA GLU A 28 -6.89 4.63 -9.83
C GLU A 28 -6.11 3.32 -9.65
N ARG A 29 -6.82 2.19 -9.51
CA ARG A 29 -6.18 0.87 -9.46
C ARG A 29 -5.49 0.52 -10.77
N LEU A 30 -6.08 0.85 -11.92
CA LEU A 30 -5.45 0.63 -13.22
C LEU A 30 -4.21 1.50 -13.40
N ASP A 31 -4.27 2.75 -12.96
CA ASP A 31 -3.14 3.68 -13.05
C ASP A 31 -1.98 3.19 -12.18
N ALA A 32 -2.24 2.78 -10.92
CA ALA A 32 -1.23 2.17 -10.06
C ALA A 32 -0.60 0.91 -10.69
N PHE A 33 -1.43 0.06 -11.32
CA PHE A 33 -0.92 -1.12 -12.02
C PHE A 33 -0.04 -0.75 -13.21
N ARG A 34 -0.44 0.26 -14.00
CA ARG A 34 0.36 0.77 -15.13
C ARG A 34 1.70 1.33 -14.67
N THR A 35 1.75 2.04 -13.54
CA THR A 35 3.01 2.56 -12.99
C THR A 35 3.96 1.42 -12.63
N VAL A 36 3.46 0.37 -11.96
CA VAL A 36 4.29 -0.79 -11.59
C VAL A 36 4.80 -1.55 -12.82
N GLN A 37 3.97 -1.73 -13.85
CA GLN A 37 4.37 -2.41 -15.08
C GLN A 37 5.36 -1.63 -15.94
N ALA A 38 5.55 -0.33 -15.67
CA ALA A 38 6.52 0.49 -16.40
C ALA A 38 7.97 0.32 -15.91
N PHE A 39 8.17 -0.37 -14.78
CA PHE A 39 9.48 -0.48 -14.13
C PHE A 39 10.13 -1.84 -14.35
N ASP A 40 11.46 -1.84 -14.35
CA ASP A 40 12.29 -3.04 -14.52
C ASP A 40 13.40 -3.10 -13.47
N CYS A 41 14.09 -4.23 -13.39
CA CYS A 41 15.24 -4.42 -12.50
C CYS A 41 16.59 -4.08 -13.13
N ARG A 42 16.63 -3.33 -14.25
CA ARG A 42 17.91 -2.88 -14.80
C ARG A 42 18.62 -1.99 -13.81
N ASP A 43 19.92 -2.18 -13.76
CA ASP A 43 20.79 -1.47 -12.86
C ASP A 43 21.28 -0.15 -13.48
N VAL A 44 20.65 0.96 -13.11
CA VAL A 44 20.95 2.30 -13.63
C VAL A 44 21.16 3.27 -12.48
N SER A 45 22.06 4.25 -12.57
CA SER A 45 22.29 5.18 -11.44
C SER A 45 21.05 6.03 -11.12
N CYS A 46 20.95 6.56 -9.89
CA CYS A 46 19.84 7.44 -9.48
C CYS A 46 19.65 8.65 -10.43
N LYS A 47 20.73 9.12 -11.08
CA LYS A 47 20.69 10.20 -12.07
C LYS A 47 19.92 9.86 -13.36
N LYS A 48 19.71 8.56 -13.63
CA LYS A 48 18.96 8.07 -14.80
C LYS A 48 17.50 7.77 -14.50
N LEU A 49 17.15 7.58 -13.23
CA LEU A 49 15.77 7.35 -12.80
C LEU A 49 14.96 8.63 -12.97
N ARG A 50 13.66 8.48 -13.23
CA ARG A 50 12.76 9.61 -13.53
C ARG A 50 11.66 9.83 -12.50
N SER A 51 11.46 8.88 -11.60
CA SER A 51 10.43 9.00 -10.56
C SER A 51 10.86 8.34 -9.26
N CYS A 52 10.26 8.79 -8.16
CA CYS A 52 10.48 8.17 -6.87
C CYS A 52 9.89 6.75 -6.82
N GLU A 53 8.77 6.51 -7.52
CA GLU A 53 8.13 5.20 -7.64
C GLU A 53 9.06 4.18 -8.30
N GLU A 54 9.82 4.59 -9.33
CA GLU A 54 10.81 3.71 -9.98
C GLU A 54 11.98 3.40 -9.03
N ALA A 55 12.45 4.39 -8.27
CA ALA A 55 13.50 4.20 -7.27
C ALA A 55 13.06 3.24 -6.15
N CYS A 56 11.82 3.41 -5.65
CA CYS A 56 11.20 2.51 -4.70
C CYS A 56 11.02 1.09 -5.24
N PHE A 57 10.56 0.96 -6.49
CA PHE A 57 10.44 -0.35 -7.13
C PHE A 57 11.81 -1.05 -7.18
N LYS A 58 12.86 -0.34 -7.60
CA LYS A 58 14.22 -0.92 -7.68
C LYS A 58 14.78 -1.27 -6.30
N LEU A 59 14.47 -0.50 -5.26
CA LEU A 59 14.87 -0.82 -3.89
C LEU A 59 14.12 -2.05 -3.36
N ILE A 60 12.79 -2.04 -3.38
CA ILE A 60 11.94 -3.04 -2.73
C ILE A 60 11.82 -4.31 -3.58
N GLN A 61 11.43 -4.17 -4.85
CA GLN A 61 11.09 -5.31 -5.71
C GLN A 61 12.36 -5.97 -6.28
N CYS A 62 13.38 -5.17 -6.62
CA CYS A 62 14.62 -5.68 -7.19
C CYS A 62 15.76 -5.85 -6.16
N GLY A 63 15.55 -5.44 -4.90
CA GLY A 63 16.55 -5.58 -3.84
C GLY A 63 17.81 -4.73 -4.01
N GLN A 64 17.75 -3.67 -4.82
CA GLN A 64 18.93 -2.84 -5.12
C GLN A 64 19.22 -1.87 -3.97
N ARG A 65 19.80 -2.37 -2.87
CA ARG A 65 20.08 -1.59 -1.64
C ARG A 65 20.82 -0.28 -1.89
N LYS A 66 21.68 -0.21 -2.90
CA LYS A 66 22.41 1.01 -3.29
C LYS A 66 21.54 2.20 -3.69
N ARG A 67 20.22 2.02 -3.84
CA ARG A 67 19.29 3.15 -3.98
C ARG A 67 19.21 3.96 -2.69
N ASP A 68 19.35 3.30 -1.56
CA ASP A 68 19.32 3.85 -0.20
C ASP A 68 20.68 3.55 0.46
N ALA A 69 21.66 4.42 0.18
CA ALA A 69 23.07 4.15 0.51
C ALA A 69 23.35 4.28 2.01
N ASP A 70 22.65 5.19 2.68
CA ASP A 70 22.70 5.45 4.11
C ASP A 70 21.69 4.63 4.93
N ASN A 71 20.79 3.91 4.27
CA ASN A 71 19.82 2.97 4.86
C ASN A 71 18.78 3.65 5.76
N ASP A 72 18.35 4.86 5.39
CA ASP A 72 17.32 5.62 6.10
C ASP A 72 15.89 5.31 5.58
N GLY A 73 15.81 4.52 4.51
CA GLY A 73 14.60 4.10 3.82
C GLY A 73 14.16 5.04 2.68
N ILE A 74 14.89 6.11 2.40
CA ILE A 74 14.61 7.08 1.33
C ILE A 74 15.55 6.83 0.15
N PRO A 75 15.12 6.12 -0.90
CA PRO A 75 16.01 5.86 -2.02
C PRO A 75 16.20 7.09 -2.88
N CYS A 76 17.41 7.28 -3.39
CA CYS A 76 17.75 8.29 -4.39
C CYS A 76 17.15 9.67 -4.02
N GLU A 77 17.59 10.26 -2.91
CA GLU A 77 17.03 11.50 -2.30
C GLU A 77 16.92 12.72 -3.24
N ASN A 78 17.60 12.70 -4.39
CA ASN A 78 17.39 13.69 -5.47
C ASN A 78 16.01 13.59 -6.15
N LEU A 79 15.29 12.47 -5.96
CA LEU A 79 13.97 12.18 -6.52
C LEU A 79 12.92 11.96 -5.42
N CYS A 80 13.32 11.36 -4.31
CA CYS A 80 12.42 11.03 -3.21
C CYS A 80 12.62 11.97 -2.02
N SER A 81 11.51 12.37 -1.39
CA SER A 81 11.53 13.14 -0.13
C SER A 81 10.90 12.36 1.03
N ARG A 82 10.59 11.07 0.83
CA ARG A 82 9.94 10.19 1.79
C ARG A 82 10.35 8.73 1.58
N ARG A 83 10.12 7.92 2.60
CA ARG A 83 10.30 6.46 2.52
C ARG A 83 9.34 5.84 1.52
N CYS A 84 9.80 4.75 0.91
CA CYS A 84 8.94 3.78 0.26
C CYS A 84 8.17 2.96 1.33
#